data_AF-A0A2P5W2E4-F1
#
_entry.id   AF-A0A2P5W2E4-F1
#
_cell.length_a   1.000
_cell.length_b   1.000
_cell.length_c   1.000
_cell.angle_alpha   90.00
_cell.angle_beta   90.00
_cell.angle_gamma   90.00
#
_symmetry.space_group_name_H-M   'P 1'
#
loop_
_entity.id
_entity.type
_entity.pdbx_description
1 polymer ?
#
loop_
_entity_poly.entity_id
_entity_poly.type
_entity_poly.pdbx_seq_one_letter_code
_entity_poly.pdbx_strand_id
1 'polypeptide(L)'
;MATQSSHSQQLMRSERRMFSASDDSAMMKQIQSTHLPDGRFLDVKPILQVIDNVLRHLTPTIDHHALNGGQGHMDAIDDSSATMDSNGMLEALAFLVHKISCEISCKCSGGGDAHATTMVLLNTLSSYSWDAKVVLTLAAFAVNFGECWLVLQLCTTNSLAKSVALLKQLPDILEYSHTLKPQFDALHKLIKAMMEVTKCIVEFTELPSQYISSDVPPMSIAVAHIPTAAYWTIRSVVACAAQITSLVGTRYEFVTSTSEAWELSSLAHKVCNIHEHLQKILQLCHQHIDEKKQTESYEGLKHSFGTPQLDNSKILLKIFSLSKEDPHSLLGPEKTKVHVEVLRRKHVLLLISDLDITHEEIQVLESLYKYDRVTSEVNYEIVWLPIVDRSAWNDSYQQKFLSLQSMMPWYTVNHPSIIEPAVVKYTREVWNFVKKPIGDLFNL
;
A
#
# COMPACT_ATOMS: atom_id res chain seq x y z
N MET A 1 20.75 15.80 11.73
CA MET A 1 19.94 14.78 12.44
C MET A 1 19.03 15.37 13.54
N ALA A 2 19.47 16.34 14.35
CA ALA A 2 18.62 16.92 15.41
C ALA A 2 17.38 17.69 14.91
N THR A 3 17.51 18.47 13.82
CA THR A 3 16.45 19.37 13.31
C THR A 3 15.31 18.67 12.56
N GLN A 4 15.55 17.52 11.94
CA GLN A 4 14.49 16.70 11.32
C GLN A 4 13.66 15.96 12.38
N SER A 5 14.32 15.43 13.43
CA SER A 5 13.62 14.77 14.54
C SER A 5 12.66 15.71 15.28
N SER A 6 13.04 16.99 15.44
CA SER A 6 12.19 18.01 16.08
C SER A 6 11.00 18.41 15.21
N HIS A 7 11.15 18.42 13.89
CA HIS A 7 10.06 18.74 12.96
C HIS A 7 9.01 17.63 12.92
N SER A 8 9.44 16.37 12.87
CA SER A 8 8.55 15.22 12.97
C SER A 8 7.83 15.21 14.33
N GLN A 9 8.53 15.46 15.44
CA GLN A 9 7.88 15.55 16.76
C GLN A 9 6.87 16.70 16.89
N GLN A 10 7.10 17.85 16.24
CA GLN A 10 6.15 18.96 16.20
C GLN A 10 4.90 18.65 15.36
N LEU A 11 5.06 17.99 14.21
CA LEU A 11 3.93 17.51 13.40
C LEU A 11 3.08 16.53 14.20
N MET A 12 3.71 15.57 14.87
CA MET A 12 3.04 14.55 15.68
C MET A 12 2.25 15.14 16.86
N ARG A 13 2.74 16.24 17.44
CA ARG A 13 2.05 16.96 18.54
C ARG A 13 0.85 17.76 18.05
N SER A 14 0.88 18.23 16.80
CA SER A 14 -0.26 18.87 16.13
C SER A 14 -1.32 17.83 15.73
N GLU A 15 -0.88 16.69 15.21
CA GLU A 15 -1.74 15.56 14.79
C GLU A 15 -2.53 14.97 15.96
N ARG A 16 -1.91 14.75 17.13
CA ARG A 16 -2.62 14.32 18.35
C ARG A 16 -3.73 15.29 18.80
N ARG A 17 -3.65 16.57 18.44
CA ARG A 17 -4.59 17.60 18.89
C ARG A 17 -5.84 17.71 18.01
N MET A 18 -5.82 17.20 16.78
CA MET A 18 -6.95 17.34 15.85
C MET A 18 -8.22 16.57 16.26
N PHE A 19 -8.12 15.61 17.20
CA PHE A 19 -9.26 14.80 17.66
C PHE A 19 -9.49 14.83 19.18
N SER A 20 -8.93 15.81 19.90
CA SER A 20 -9.00 15.87 21.37
C SER A 20 -10.09 16.82 21.88
N ALA A 21 -11.33 16.68 21.40
CA ALA A 21 -12.50 17.27 22.06
C ALA A 21 -13.01 16.30 23.15
N SER A 22 -13.31 16.81 24.35
CA SER A 22 -13.55 16.03 25.58
C SER A 22 -14.60 14.91 25.46
N ASP A 23 -15.61 15.07 24.60
CA ASP A 23 -16.69 14.09 24.37
C ASP A 23 -16.28 12.89 23.51
N ASP A 24 -15.25 13.04 22.65
CA ASP A 24 -14.74 11.95 21.81
C ASP A 24 -14.06 10.86 22.65
N SER A 25 -13.61 11.16 23.87
CA SER A 25 -12.92 10.18 24.73
C SER A 25 -13.86 9.11 25.32
N ALA A 26 -15.11 9.45 25.62
CA ALA A 26 -16.10 8.51 26.16
C ALA A 26 -16.60 7.55 25.07
N MET A 27 -16.95 8.12 23.90
CA MET A 27 -17.33 7.34 22.72
C MET A 27 -16.17 6.42 22.28
N MET A 28 -14.93 6.91 22.29
CA MET A 28 -13.76 6.11 21.92
C MET A 28 -13.53 4.94 22.91
N LYS A 29 -13.70 5.16 24.22
CA LYS A 29 -13.64 4.07 25.21
C LYS A 29 -14.73 3.03 24.97
N GLN A 30 -15.95 3.46 24.63
CA GLN A 30 -17.04 2.56 24.30
C GLN A 30 -16.73 1.73 23.05
N ILE A 31 -16.23 2.35 21.97
CA ILE A 31 -15.80 1.64 20.75
C ILE A 31 -14.67 0.64 21.05
N GLN A 32 -13.68 1.03 21.86
CA GLN A 32 -12.59 0.14 22.23
C GLN A 32 -13.06 -1.03 23.09
N SER A 33 -14.08 -0.83 23.94
CA SER A 33 -14.62 -1.90 24.80
C SER A 33 -15.28 -3.05 24.02
N THR A 34 -15.69 -2.82 22.77
CA THR A 34 -16.25 -3.89 21.91
C THR A 34 -15.17 -4.74 21.24
N HIS A 35 -13.90 -4.39 21.39
CA HIS A 35 -12.78 -5.03 20.69
C HIS A 35 -12.14 -6.13 21.55
N LEU A 36 -12.53 -7.38 21.31
CA LEU A 36 -12.05 -8.57 22.04
C LEU A 36 -11.54 -9.62 21.03
N PRO A 37 -10.41 -9.37 20.34
CA PRO A 37 -9.90 -10.28 19.33
C PRO A 37 -9.47 -11.60 19.96
N ASP A 38 -9.86 -12.71 19.36
CA ASP A 38 -9.53 -14.07 19.83
C ASP A 38 -8.29 -14.66 19.14
N GLY A 39 -7.56 -13.82 18.40
CA GLY A 39 -6.39 -14.23 17.62
C GLY A 39 -6.73 -14.82 16.25
N ARG A 40 -8.01 -14.87 15.83
CA ARG A 40 -8.38 -15.26 14.48
C ARG A 40 -7.72 -14.35 13.46
N PHE A 41 -7.17 -14.95 12.42
CA PHE A 41 -6.65 -14.24 11.26
C PHE A 41 -7.61 -14.45 10.08
N LEU A 42 -8.01 -13.35 9.44
CA LEU A 42 -8.79 -13.36 8.22
C LEU A 42 -7.97 -12.63 7.16
N ASP A 43 -7.64 -13.30 6.06
CA ASP A 43 -7.06 -12.60 4.91
C ASP A 43 -8.16 -11.79 4.23
N VAL A 44 -8.16 -10.48 4.48
CA VAL A 44 -9.19 -9.56 4.03
C VAL A 44 -8.98 -9.07 2.59
N LYS A 45 -7.79 -9.28 2.00
CA LYS A 45 -7.47 -8.73 0.67
C LYS A 45 -8.35 -9.26 -0.45
N PRO A 46 -8.57 -10.59 -0.59
CA PRO A 46 -9.41 -11.11 -1.65
C PRO A 46 -10.84 -10.58 -1.54
N ILE A 47 -11.36 -10.47 -0.30
CA ILE A 47 -12.68 -9.93 -0.02
C ILE A 47 -12.76 -8.45 -0.42
N LEU A 48 -11.74 -7.65 -0.05
CA LEU A 48 -11.68 -6.24 -0.40
C LEU A 48 -11.62 -6.02 -1.92
N GLN A 49 -10.92 -6.88 -2.67
CA GLN A 49 -10.91 -6.82 -4.14
C GLN A 49 -12.29 -7.10 -4.74
N VAL A 50 -13.02 -8.09 -4.22
CA VAL A 50 -14.39 -8.39 -4.65
C VAL A 50 -15.32 -7.21 -4.35
N ILE A 51 -15.23 -6.62 -3.16
CA ILE A 51 -15.99 -5.42 -2.78
C ILE A 51 -15.70 -4.26 -3.73
N ASP A 52 -14.43 -4.00 -4.02
CA ASP A 52 -14.00 -2.90 -4.89
C ASP A 52 -14.56 -3.11 -6.32
N ASN A 53 -14.56 -4.34 -6.84
CA ASN A 53 -15.20 -4.66 -8.11
C ASN A 53 -16.71 -4.40 -8.09
N VAL A 54 -17.43 -4.87 -7.07
CA VAL A 54 -18.88 -4.64 -6.94
C VAL A 54 -19.18 -3.14 -6.86
N LEU A 55 -18.47 -2.39 -6.02
CA LEU A 55 -18.77 -0.98 -5.74
C LEU A 55 -18.31 -0.03 -6.88
N ARG A 56 -17.29 -0.38 -7.67
CA ARG A 56 -16.84 0.41 -8.85
C ARG A 56 -17.91 0.46 -9.94
N HIS A 57 -18.62 -0.64 -10.18
CA HIS A 57 -19.68 -0.74 -11.19
C HIS A 57 -20.98 -0.02 -10.81
N LEU A 58 -21.02 0.60 -9.63
CA LEU A 58 -22.15 1.38 -9.13
C LEU A 58 -22.07 2.86 -9.54
N THR A 59 -21.09 3.23 -10.37
CA THR A 59 -20.98 4.57 -10.94
C THR A 59 -21.95 4.69 -12.11
N PRO A 60 -22.95 5.58 -12.05
CA PRO A 60 -23.85 5.81 -13.17
C PRO A 60 -23.11 6.59 -14.26
N THR A 61 -22.45 5.89 -15.19
CA THR A 61 -22.50 6.35 -16.58
C THR A 61 -23.91 6.07 -17.08
N ILE A 62 -24.88 6.88 -16.64
CA ILE A 62 -26.18 7.03 -17.32
C ILE A 62 -25.86 7.82 -18.59
N ASP A 63 -25.12 7.19 -19.50
CA ASP A 63 -25.08 7.61 -20.88
C ASP A 63 -26.10 6.72 -21.56
N HIS A 64 -27.23 7.32 -21.93
CA HIS A 64 -28.31 6.68 -22.69
C HIS A 64 -27.84 6.08 -24.03
N HIS A 65 -26.56 6.22 -24.38
CA HIS A 65 -25.91 5.73 -25.59
C HIS A 65 -25.18 4.38 -25.46
N ALA A 66 -24.99 3.81 -24.26
CA ALA A 66 -24.34 2.50 -24.11
C ALA A 66 -25.28 1.29 -24.33
N LEU A 67 -26.48 1.52 -24.89
CA LEU A 67 -27.48 0.47 -25.15
C LEU A 67 -27.32 -0.25 -26.50
N ASN A 68 -26.21 -0.04 -27.23
CA ASN A 68 -25.94 -0.77 -28.47
C ASN A 68 -24.69 -1.66 -28.35
N GLY A 69 -24.95 -2.94 -28.09
CA GLY A 69 -24.18 -4.08 -28.61
C GLY A 69 -22.68 -4.11 -28.31
N GLY A 70 -22.31 -4.61 -27.14
CA GLY A 70 -20.96 -5.09 -26.84
C GLY A 70 -21.03 -6.53 -26.34
N GLN A 71 -20.55 -7.46 -27.15
CA GLN A 71 -20.53 -8.91 -26.89
C GLN A 71 -19.77 -9.19 -25.59
N GLY A 72 -20.45 -9.75 -24.59
CA GLY A 72 -19.86 -10.11 -23.31
C GLY A 72 -18.75 -11.14 -23.50
N HIS A 73 -17.50 -10.72 -23.32
CA HIS A 73 -16.41 -11.64 -23.02
C HIS A 73 -16.57 -12.02 -21.54
N MET A 74 -16.99 -13.26 -21.31
CA MET A 74 -17.05 -13.86 -19.98
C MET A 74 -15.62 -14.18 -19.60
N ASP A 75 -14.95 -13.27 -18.87
CA ASP A 75 -13.64 -13.55 -18.30
C ASP A 75 -13.78 -14.78 -17.39
N ALA A 76 -13.15 -15.87 -17.81
CA ALA A 76 -13.14 -17.13 -17.07
C ALA A 76 -12.50 -16.88 -15.70
N ILE A 77 -13.29 -17.06 -14.65
CA ILE A 77 -12.78 -17.17 -13.29
C ILE A 77 -11.96 -18.46 -13.25
N ASP A 78 -10.64 -18.31 -13.18
CA ASP A 78 -9.68 -19.41 -13.09
C ASP A 78 -9.91 -20.18 -11.78
N ASP A 79 -10.46 -21.39 -11.92
CA ASP A 79 -10.82 -22.30 -10.84
C ASP A 79 -9.58 -23.09 -10.40
N SER A 80 -8.69 -22.44 -9.64
CA SER A 80 -7.61 -23.16 -8.96
C SER A 80 -8.13 -23.73 -7.64
N SER A 81 -8.48 -25.01 -7.70
CA SER A 81 -9.06 -25.79 -6.60
C SER A 81 -8.02 -26.15 -5.53
N ALA A 82 -8.13 -25.50 -4.37
CA ALA A 82 -7.62 -25.99 -3.08
C ALA A 82 -8.80 -26.21 -2.13
N THR A 83 -9.62 -27.21 -2.46
CA THR A 83 -10.96 -27.42 -1.90
C THR A 83 -10.98 -28.64 -0.97
N MET A 84 -10.81 -28.42 0.33
CA MET A 84 -11.56 -29.16 1.38
C MET A 84 -11.62 -28.38 2.71
N ASP A 85 -10.55 -27.70 3.15
CA ASP A 85 -10.59 -26.85 4.37
C ASP A 85 -11.11 -25.42 4.12
N SER A 86 -11.02 -24.93 2.88
CA SER A 86 -11.47 -23.58 2.48
C SER A 86 -13.01 -23.45 2.47
N ASN A 87 -13.74 -24.56 2.29
CA ASN A 87 -15.19 -24.53 2.08
C ASN A 87 -15.97 -24.16 3.36
N GLY A 88 -15.56 -24.68 4.52
CA GLY A 88 -16.22 -24.38 5.80
C GLY A 88 -15.97 -22.95 6.28
N MET A 89 -14.78 -22.39 6.01
CA MET A 89 -14.47 -20.99 6.31
C MET A 89 -15.24 -20.04 5.39
N LEU A 90 -15.32 -20.36 4.09
CA LEU A 90 -16.10 -19.58 3.13
C LEU A 90 -17.60 -19.57 3.48
N GLU A 91 -18.16 -20.72 3.87
CA GLU A 91 -19.55 -20.84 4.31
C GLU A 91 -19.81 -20.05 5.59
N ALA A 92 -18.91 -20.10 6.58
CA ALA A 92 -18.99 -19.31 7.79
C ALA A 92 -18.91 -17.80 7.53
N LEU A 93 -18.04 -17.38 6.60
CA LEU A 93 -17.93 -15.98 6.16
C LEU A 93 -19.18 -15.53 5.41
N ALA A 94 -19.72 -16.35 4.51
CA ALA A 94 -20.96 -16.05 3.79
C ALA A 94 -22.14 -15.90 4.76
N PHE A 95 -22.26 -16.81 5.74
CA PHE A 95 -23.27 -16.71 6.80
C PHE A 95 -23.09 -15.43 7.63
N LEU A 96 -21.87 -15.08 8.00
CA LEU A 96 -21.58 -13.86 8.76
C LEU A 96 -21.92 -12.59 7.96
N VAL A 97 -21.51 -12.53 6.69
CA VAL A 97 -21.83 -11.43 5.76
C VAL A 97 -23.33 -11.30 5.60
N HIS A 98 -24.05 -12.41 5.42
CA HIS A 98 -25.51 -12.42 5.34
C HIS A 98 -26.15 -11.91 6.64
N LYS A 99 -25.70 -12.37 7.80
CA LYS A 99 -26.19 -11.90 9.10
C LYS A 99 -26.01 -10.40 9.28
N ILE A 100 -24.84 -9.86 8.93
CA ILE A 100 -24.56 -8.41 8.99
C ILE A 100 -25.45 -7.66 8.00
N SER A 101 -25.61 -8.20 6.79
CA SER A 101 -26.49 -7.63 5.75
C SER A 101 -27.93 -7.52 6.24
N CYS A 102 -28.46 -8.56 6.91
CA CYS A 102 -29.77 -8.54 7.54
C CYS A 102 -29.87 -7.51 8.67
N GLU A 103 -28.87 -7.44 9.56
CA GLU A 103 -28.86 -6.46 10.65
C GLU A 103 -28.90 -5.02 10.12
N ILE A 104 -28.08 -4.72 9.11
CA ILE A 104 -28.06 -3.42 8.44
C ILE A 104 -29.44 -3.12 7.85
N SER A 105 -30.00 -4.03 7.05
CA SER A 105 -31.29 -3.81 6.38
C SER A 105 -32.46 -3.65 7.35
N CYS A 106 -32.55 -4.49 8.40
CA CYS A 106 -33.66 -4.50 9.35
C CYS A 106 -33.65 -3.30 10.32
N LYS A 107 -32.47 -2.78 10.70
CA LYS A 107 -32.37 -1.64 11.62
C LYS A 107 -32.49 -0.30 10.90
N CYS A 108 -32.15 -0.25 9.62
CA CYS A 108 -32.29 0.95 8.80
C CYS A 108 -33.73 1.23 8.36
N SER A 109 -34.63 0.23 8.31
CA SER A 109 -36.03 0.41 7.88
C SER A 109 -36.95 1.04 8.94
N GLY A 110 -36.48 1.22 10.19
CA GLY A 110 -37.31 1.65 11.33
C GLY A 110 -36.93 3.02 11.93
N GLY A 111 -36.12 3.83 11.25
CA GLY A 111 -35.59 5.08 11.81
C GLY A 111 -34.65 4.88 13.00
N GLY A 112 -33.95 3.73 13.04
CA GLY A 112 -33.05 3.37 14.14
C GLY A 112 -31.84 4.29 14.25
N ASP A 113 -31.34 4.46 15.48
CA ASP A 113 -30.12 5.22 15.75
C ASP A 113 -28.89 4.58 15.06
N ALA A 114 -28.28 5.31 14.12
CA ALA A 114 -27.10 4.86 13.38
C ALA A 114 -25.92 4.51 14.31
N HIS A 115 -25.80 5.19 15.47
CA HIS A 115 -24.79 4.84 16.46
C HIS A 115 -25.09 3.48 17.09
N ALA A 116 -26.31 3.24 17.59
CA ALA A 116 -26.71 1.95 18.16
C ALA A 116 -26.48 0.79 17.19
N THR A 117 -26.89 0.92 15.91
CA THR A 117 -26.65 -0.12 14.89
C THR A 117 -25.16 -0.36 14.69
N THR A 118 -24.35 0.70 14.61
CA THR A 118 -22.88 0.59 14.51
C THR A 118 -22.29 -0.18 15.70
N MET A 119 -22.76 0.08 16.92
CA MET A 119 -22.30 -0.63 18.11
C MET A 119 -22.71 -2.11 18.12
N VAL A 120 -23.90 -2.46 17.60
CA VAL A 120 -24.32 -3.86 17.44
C VAL A 120 -23.41 -4.60 16.45
N LEU A 121 -23.07 -3.97 15.33
CA LEU A 121 -22.14 -4.53 14.34
C LEU A 121 -20.75 -4.75 14.94
N LEU A 122 -20.22 -3.76 15.66
CA LEU A 122 -18.92 -3.85 16.34
C LEU A 122 -18.88 -4.99 17.37
N ASN A 123 -19.95 -5.18 18.15
CA ASN A 123 -20.06 -6.28 19.10
C ASN A 123 -20.19 -7.64 18.41
N THR A 124 -20.96 -7.71 17.32
CA THR A 124 -21.10 -8.93 16.50
C THR A 124 -19.76 -9.37 15.93
N LEU A 125 -18.90 -8.41 15.57
CA LEU A 125 -17.57 -8.63 15.03
C LEU A 125 -16.46 -8.49 16.09
N SER A 126 -16.80 -8.57 17.38
CA SER A 126 -15.89 -8.30 18.50
C SER A 126 -14.58 -9.11 18.43
N SER A 127 -14.66 -10.37 18.01
CA SER A 127 -13.54 -11.31 17.84
C SER A 127 -12.60 -11.01 16.68
N TYR A 128 -13.00 -10.18 15.71
CA TYR A 128 -12.20 -9.88 14.52
C TYR A 128 -11.25 -8.71 14.75
N SER A 129 -10.16 -8.62 13.97
CA SER A 129 -9.32 -7.42 13.91
C SER A 129 -10.08 -6.22 13.31
N TRP A 130 -9.57 -5.00 13.48
CA TRP A 130 -10.27 -3.78 13.02
C TRP A 130 -10.44 -3.72 11.49
N ASP A 131 -9.42 -4.13 10.74
CA ASP A 131 -9.45 -4.30 9.30
C ASP A 131 -10.55 -5.30 8.87
N ALA A 132 -10.61 -6.47 9.49
CA ALA A 132 -11.64 -7.48 9.24
C ALA A 132 -13.04 -6.98 9.59
N LYS A 133 -13.21 -6.26 10.71
CA LYS A 133 -14.50 -5.65 11.09
C LYS A 133 -15.04 -4.75 9.97
N VAL A 134 -14.17 -3.90 9.43
CA VAL A 134 -14.54 -2.95 8.36
C VAL A 134 -14.82 -3.68 7.05
N VAL A 135 -13.94 -4.60 6.65
CA VAL A 135 -14.08 -5.35 5.38
C VAL A 135 -15.33 -6.22 5.37
N LEU A 136 -15.64 -6.93 6.47
CA LEU A 136 -16.86 -7.75 6.56
C LEU A 136 -18.14 -6.91 6.53
N THR A 137 -18.10 -5.73 7.15
CA THR A 137 -19.22 -4.78 7.10
C THR A 137 -19.42 -4.23 5.69
N LEU A 138 -18.33 -3.87 5.00
CA LEU A 138 -18.39 -3.43 3.60
C LEU A 138 -18.81 -4.55 2.64
N ALA A 139 -18.43 -5.80 2.90
CA ALA A 139 -18.89 -6.96 2.14
C ALA A 139 -20.42 -7.09 2.22
N ALA A 140 -20.97 -7.01 3.44
CA ALA A 140 -22.41 -7.06 3.67
C ALA A 140 -23.15 -5.90 2.98
N PHE A 141 -22.57 -4.70 3.02
CA PHE A 141 -23.08 -3.56 2.28
C PHE A 141 -23.04 -3.76 0.77
N ALA A 142 -21.93 -4.26 0.24
CA ALA A 142 -21.76 -4.51 -1.19
C ALA A 142 -22.75 -5.56 -1.71
N VAL A 143 -23.05 -6.60 -0.92
CA VAL A 143 -24.11 -7.58 -1.26
C VAL A 143 -25.47 -6.88 -1.32
N ASN A 144 -25.86 -6.16 -0.27
CA ASN A 144 -27.16 -5.47 -0.21
C ASN A 144 -27.34 -4.45 -1.33
N PHE A 145 -26.34 -3.59 -1.53
CA PHE A 145 -26.43 -2.50 -2.49
C PHE A 145 -26.20 -2.99 -3.93
N GLY A 146 -25.25 -3.90 -4.13
CA GLY A 146 -24.96 -4.50 -5.43
C GLY A 146 -26.14 -5.26 -6.00
N GLU A 147 -26.88 -6.02 -5.18
CA GLU A 147 -28.09 -6.72 -5.63
C GLU A 147 -29.16 -5.74 -6.12
N CYS A 148 -29.45 -4.68 -5.35
CA CYS A 148 -30.42 -3.66 -5.74
C CYS A 148 -30.00 -2.94 -7.03
N TRP A 149 -28.73 -2.57 -7.14
CA TRP A 149 -28.22 -1.86 -8.30
C TRP A 149 -28.18 -2.73 -9.56
N LEU A 150 -27.80 -4.00 -9.44
CA LEU A 150 -27.81 -4.95 -10.55
C LEU A 150 -29.22 -5.15 -11.11
N VAL A 151 -30.23 -5.26 -10.23
CA VAL A 151 -31.63 -5.33 -10.63
C VAL A 151 -32.06 -4.05 -11.36
N LEU A 152 -31.67 -2.87 -10.86
CA LEU A 152 -31.94 -1.58 -11.51
C LEU A 152 -31.30 -1.48 -12.92
N GLN A 153 -30.07 -1.96 -13.09
CA GLN A 153 -29.40 -1.95 -14.39
C GLN A 153 -30.07 -2.88 -15.41
N LEU A 154 -30.52 -4.05 -14.97
CA LEU A 154 -31.05 -5.08 -15.85
C LEU A 154 -32.58 -5.00 -16.07
N CYS A 155 -33.31 -4.19 -15.30
CA CYS A 155 -34.78 -4.16 -15.38
C CYS A 155 -35.33 -3.67 -16.74
N THR A 156 -34.50 -2.99 -17.53
CA THR A 156 -34.85 -2.49 -18.88
C THR A 156 -34.66 -3.55 -19.97
N THR A 157 -33.81 -4.54 -19.75
CA THR A 157 -33.42 -5.55 -20.76
C THR A 157 -33.82 -6.97 -20.40
N ASN A 158 -34.06 -7.26 -19.12
CA ASN A 158 -34.32 -8.60 -18.59
C ASN A 158 -35.68 -8.69 -17.88
N SER A 159 -36.55 -9.61 -18.31
CA SER A 159 -37.90 -9.77 -17.78
C SER A 159 -37.96 -10.27 -16.33
N LEU A 160 -37.00 -11.10 -15.91
CA LEU A 160 -36.86 -11.54 -14.53
C LEU A 160 -36.45 -10.35 -13.65
N ALA A 161 -35.43 -9.60 -14.07
CA ALA A 161 -34.99 -8.39 -13.36
C ALA A 161 -36.12 -7.36 -13.27
N LYS A 162 -36.92 -7.20 -14.33
CA LYS A 162 -38.13 -6.34 -14.33
C LYS A 162 -39.16 -6.79 -13.29
N SER A 163 -39.41 -8.10 -13.20
CA SER A 163 -40.35 -8.67 -12.23
C SER A 163 -39.85 -8.50 -10.79
N VAL A 164 -38.56 -8.76 -10.55
CA VAL A 164 -37.92 -8.52 -9.24
C VAL A 164 -37.94 -7.04 -8.88
N ALA A 165 -37.65 -6.15 -9.84
CA ALA A 165 -37.72 -4.70 -9.65
C ALA A 165 -39.12 -4.26 -9.22
N LEU A 166 -40.16 -4.76 -9.90
CA LEU A 166 -41.56 -4.49 -9.53
C LEU A 166 -41.89 -4.94 -8.11
N LEU A 167 -41.46 -6.15 -7.71
CA LEU A 167 -41.68 -6.67 -6.36
C LEU A 167 -40.90 -5.89 -5.29
N LYS A 168 -39.69 -5.44 -5.63
CA LYS A 168 -38.85 -4.58 -4.78
C LYS A 168 -39.26 -3.10 -4.83
N GLN A 169 -40.25 -2.72 -5.63
CA GLN A 169 -40.71 -1.34 -5.83
C GLN A 169 -39.60 -0.37 -6.32
N LEU A 170 -38.64 -0.90 -7.07
CA LEU A 170 -37.53 -0.15 -7.69
C LEU A 170 -37.86 0.74 -8.94
N PRO A 171 -38.96 0.57 -9.69
CA PRO A 171 -39.21 1.32 -10.93
C PRO A 171 -39.29 2.84 -10.78
N ASP A 172 -39.75 3.33 -9.64
CA ASP A 172 -39.97 4.77 -9.40
C ASP A 172 -38.63 5.54 -9.31
N ILE A 173 -37.54 4.88 -8.89
CA ILE A 173 -36.20 5.48 -8.76
C ILE A 173 -35.64 5.92 -10.12
N LEU A 174 -35.93 5.19 -11.19
CA LEU A 174 -35.44 5.47 -12.53
C LEU A 174 -36.11 6.73 -13.11
N GLU A 175 -37.39 6.94 -12.81
CA GLU A 175 -38.19 8.08 -13.25
C GLU A 175 -37.79 9.39 -12.55
N TYR A 176 -37.34 9.32 -11.29
CA TYR A 176 -36.86 10.47 -10.50
C TYR A 176 -35.33 10.65 -10.48
N SER A 177 -34.59 9.92 -11.32
CA SER A 177 -33.13 9.91 -11.35
C SER A 177 -32.49 11.30 -11.45
N HIS A 178 -33.09 12.24 -12.20
CA HIS A 178 -32.61 13.62 -12.30
C HIS A 178 -32.73 14.42 -10.99
N THR A 179 -33.79 14.18 -10.20
CA THR A 179 -34.03 14.87 -8.92
C THR A 179 -33.18 14.27 -7.79
N LEU A 180 -32.89 12.97 -7.87
CA LEU A 180 -32.11 12.21 -6.88
C LEU A 180 -30.60 12.27 -7.13
N LYS A 181 -30.15 12.90 -8.23
CA LYS A 181 -28.73 13.01 -8.60
C LYS A 181 -27.84 13.52 -7.46
N PRO A 182 -28.17 14.57 -6.69
CA PRO A 182 -27.32 15.02 -5.59
C PRO A 182 -27.15 13.98 -4.47
N GLN A 183 -28.17 13.14 -4.24
CA GLN A 183 -28.11 12.06 -3.24
C GLN A 183 -27.23 10.92 -3.72
N PHE A 184 -27.33 10.53 -4.99
CA PHE A 184 -26.43 9.55 -5.60
C PHE A 184 -24.99 10.03 -5.63
N ASP A 185 -24.75 11.31 -5.94
CA ASP A 185 -23.41 11.90 -5.92
C ASP A 185 -22.82 11.89 -4.50
N ALA A 186 -23.61 12.24 -3.47
CA ALA A 186 -23.19 12.19 -2.08
C ALA A 186 -22.90 10.74 -1.61
N LEU A 187 -23.77 9.80 -1.97
CA LEU A 187 -23.61 8.37 -1.69
C LEU A 187 -22.32 7.84 -2.32
N HIS A 188 -22.08 8.15 -3.59
CA HIS A 188 -20.87 7.71 -4.31
C HIS A 188 -19.59 8.27 -3.68
N LYS A 189 -19.59 9.57 -3.34
CA LYS A 189 -18.45 10.20 -2.64
C LYS A 189 -18.18 9.53 -1.31
N LEU A 190 -19.22 9.19 -0.54
CA LEU A 190 -19.07 8.50 0.74
C LEU A 190 -18.55 7.07 0.55
N ILE A 191 -19.08 6.31 -0.41
CA ILE A 191 -18.60 4.97 -0.75
C ILE A 191 -17.12 4.99 -1.12
N LYS A 192 -16.71 5.94 -1.96
CA LYS A 192 -15.29 6.12 -2.30
C LYS A 192 -14.45 6.40 -1.05
N ALA A 193 -14.86 7.34 -0.21
CA ALA A 193 -14.14 7.66 1.02
C ALA A 193 -14.00 6.46 1.97
N MET A 194 -15.06 5.65 2.12
CA MET A 194 -15.03 4.41 2.92
C MET A 194 -14.04 3.40 2.35
N MET A 195 -13.97 3.25 1.03
CA MET A 195 -13.01 2.35 0.37
C MET A 195 -11.57 2.80 0.58
N GLU A 196 -11.26 4.09 0.45
CA GLU A 196 -9.91 4.62 0.67
C GLU A 196 -9.47 4.45 2.13
N VAL A 197 -10.34 4.75 3.11
CA VAL A 197 -10.03 4.48 4.53
C VAL A 197 -9.79 2.99 4.77
N THR A 198 -10.60 2.11 4.17
CA THR A 198 -10.47 0.66 4.36
C THR A 198 -9.17 0.13 3.79
N LYS A 199 -8.79 0.54 2.57
CA LYS A 199 -7.50 0.20 1.96
C LYS A 199 -6.35 0.66 2.85
N CYS A 200 -6.39 1.90 3.33
CA CYS A 200 -5.38 2.44 4.23
C CYS A 200 -5.27 1.65 5.55
N ILE A 201 -6.40 1.27 6.18
CA ILE A 201 -6.39 0.42 7.40
C ILE A 201 -5.74 -0.94 7.12
N VAL A 202 -6.06 -1.57 5.98
CA VAL A 202 -5.47 -2.86 5.59
C VAL A 202 -3.96 -2.72 5.35
N GLU A 203 -3.51 -1.66 4.69
CA GLU A 203 -2.07 -1.39 4.46
C GLU A 203 -1.26 -1.32 5.76
N PHE A 204 -1.82 -0.77 6.86
CA PHE A 204 -1.14 -0.78 8.17
C PHE A 204 -0.88 -2.19 8.71
N THR A 205 -1.74 -3.17 8.39
CA THR A 205 -1.56 -4.57 8.83
C THR A 205 -0.44 -5.28 8.07
N GLU A 206 -0.03 -4.74 6.93
CA GLU A 206 1.01 -5.31 6.06
C GLU A 206 2.41 -4.76 6.34
N LEU A 207 2.50 -3.75 7.20
CA LEU A 207 3.78 -3.16 7.54
C LEU A 207 4.69 -4.21 8.22
N PRO A 208 5.96 -4.32 7.80
CA PRO A 208 6.87 -5.34 8.32
C PRO A 208 7.20 -5.08 9.80
N SER A 209 6.66 -5.94 10.67
CA SER A 209 6.77 -5.82 12.14
C SER A 209 8.22 -5.88 12.65
N GLN A 210 9.13 -6.47 11.89
CA GLN A 210 10.57 -6.47 12.19
C GLN A 210 11.17 -5.05 12.20
N TYR A 211 10.62 -4.15 11.38
CA TYR A 211 11.13 -2.78 11.27
C TYR A 211 10.34 -1.79 12.13
N ILE A 212 9.02 -1.98 12.27
CA ILE A 212 8.18 -1.06 13.04
C ILE A 212 7.31 -1.82 14.03
N SER A 213 7.50 -1.52 15.32
CA SER A 213 6.70 -2.12 16.39
C SER A 213 5.49 -1.25 16.73
N SER A 214 4.43 -1.88 17.23
CA SER A 214 3.14 -1.26 17.55
C SER A 214 3.25 -0.14 18.62
N ASP A 215 4.24 -0.22 19.50
CA ASP A 215 4.47 0.73 20.59
C ASP A 215 5.29 1.97 20.20
N VAL A 216 5.90 1.97 19.01
CA VAL A 216 6.80 3.04 18.58
C VAL A 216 6.06 4.02 17.66
N PRO A 217 6.12 5.35 17.90
CA PRO A 217 5.66 6.33 16.92
C PRO A 217 6.48 6.21 15.64
N PRO A 218 5.86 6.20 14.45
CA PRO A 218 4.48 6.61 14.16
C PRO A 218 3.39 5.53 14.32
N MET A 219 3.74 4.25 14.43
CA MET A 219 2.76 3.15 14.48
C MET A 219 1.84 3.22 15.70
N SER A 220 2.35 3.61 16.86
CA SER A 220 1.53 3.78 18.06
C SER A 220 0.40 4.80 17.88
N ILE A 221 0.59 5.80 17.00
CA ILE A 221 -0.41 6.81 16.67
C ILE A 221 -1.45 6.18 15.74
N ALA A 222 -1.03 5.43 14.72
CA ALA A 222 -1.94 4.69 13.85
C ALA A 222 -2.87 3.77 14.66
N VAL A 223 -2.31 2.98 15.58
CA VAL A 223 -3.07 2.05 16.44
C VAL A 223 -4.12 2.76 17.30
N ALA A 224 -3.86 4.00 17.73
CA ALA A 224 -4.83 4.80 18.47
C ALA A 224 -5.97 5.35 17.58
N HIS A 225 -5.71 5.62 16.29
CA HIS A 225 -6.68 6.19 15.35
C HIS A 225 -7.47 5.14 14.55
N ILE A 226 -6.94 3.93 14.35
CA ILE A 226 -7.61 2.83 13.62
C ILE A 226 -9.03 2.51 14.17
N PRO A 227 -9.26 2.41 15.50
CA PRO A 227 -10.61 2.16 16.03
C PRO A 227 -11.63 3.24 15.62
N THR A 228 -11.20 4.51 15.63
CA THR A 228 -12.03 5.64 15.22
C THR A 228 -12.35 5.57 13.74
N ALA A 229 -11.35 5.28 12.92
CA ALA A 229 -11.53 5.12 11.48
C ALA A 229 -12.50 3.98 11.16
N ALA A 230 -12.32 2.82 11.81
CA ALA A 230 -13.22 1.69 11.65
C ALA A 230 -14.66 2.02 12.05
N TYR A 231 -14.86 2.69 13.18
CA TYR A 231 -16.18 3.12 13.61
C TYR A 231 -16.85 4.07 12.61
N TRP A 232 -16.15 5.11 12.14
CA TRP A 232 -16.74 6.06 11.19
C TRP A 232 -17.04 5.40 9.84
N THR A 233 -16.19 4.47 9.38
CA THR A 233 -16.47 3.70 8.16
C THR A 233 -17.71 2.81 8.31
N ILE A 234 -17.85 2.07 9.43
CA ILE A 234 -19.03 1.22 9.69
C ILE A 234 -20.29 2.08 9.84
N ARG A 235 -20.20 3.21 10.53
CA ARG A 235 -21.32 4.14 10.67
C ARG A 235 -21.75 4.73 9.33
N SER A 236 -20.79 5.02 8.46
CA SER A 236 -21.05 5.46 7.10
C SER A 236 -21.75 4.37 6.26
N VAL A 237 -21.40 3.10 6.43
CA VAL A 237 -22.13 1.98 5.81
C VAL A 237 -23.60 1.98 6.25
N VAL A 238 -23.86 2.11 7.56
CA VAL A 238 -25.22 2.16 8.10
C VAL A 238 -26.01 3.34 7.51
N ALA A 239 -25.40 4.53 7.43
CA ALA A 239 -26.03 5.71 6.84
C ALA A 239 -26.34 5.51 5.34
N CYS A 240 -25.40 4.95 4.57
CA CYS A 240 -25.63 4.61 3.16
C CYS A 240 -26.80 3.63 3.00
N ALA A 241 -26.86 2.59 3.83
CA ALA A 241 -27.94 1.60 3.78
C ALA A 241 -29.30 2.19 4.16
N ALA A 242 -29.35 3.10 5.14
CA ALA A 242 -30.56 3.84 5.50
C ALA A 242 -31.04 4.72 4.33
N GLN A 243 -30.14 5.44 3.66
CA GLN A 243 -30.51 6.22 2.48
C GLN A 243 -31.07 5.34 1.36
N ILE A 244 -30.41 4.22 1.07
CA ILE A 244 -30.87 3.29 0.02
C ILE A 244 -32.24 2.72 0.38
N THR A 245 -32.45 2.35 1.65
CA THR A 245 -33.75 1.83 2.12
C THR A 245 -34.84 2.89 2.00
N SER A 246 -34.55 4.14 2.34
CA SER A 246 -35.46 5.28 2.16
C SER A 246 -35.83 5.46 0.68
N LEU A 247 -34.85 5.42 -0.22
CA LEU A 247 -35.03 5.53 -1.67
C LEU A 247 -35.88 4.39 -2.27
N VAL A 248 -35.77 3.17 -1.73
CA VAL A 248 -36.52 1.99 -2.20
C VAL A 248 -37.91 1.89 -1.55
N GLY A 249 -38.10 2.45 -0.36
CA GLY A 249 -39.31 2.28 0.45
C GLY A 249 -40.37 3.39 0.32
N THR A 250 -40.06 4.56 -0.26
CA THR A 250 -40.99 5.70 -0.24
C THR A 250 -42.03 5.65 -1.37
N ARG A 251 -43.24 5.17 -1.04
CA ARG A 251 -44.49 5.53 -1.71
C ARG A 251 -45.04 6.80 -1.02
N TYR A 252 -45.11 7.91 -1.76
CA TYR A 252 -45.76 9.18 -1.36
C TYR A 252 -45.23 9.83 -0.07
N GLU A 253 -44.11 10.54 -0.17
CA GLU A 253 -43.86 11.82 0.52
C GLU A 253 -42.52 12.37 -0.01
N PHE A 254 -42.55 12.96 -1.21
CA PHE A 254 -41.43 13.75 -1.73
C PHE A 254 -41.36 15.09 -0.97
N VAL A 255 -41.11 15.02 0.34
CA VAL A 255 -40.37 16.05 1.05
C VAL A 255 -38.94 15.53 1.06
N THR A 256 -38.24 15.78 -0.04
CA THR A 256 -36.79 15.69 -0.12
C THR A 256 -36.20 16.51 1.02
N SER A 257 -35.89 15.87 2.14
CA SER A 257 -35.22 16.56 3.23
C SER A 257 -33.79 16.81 2.74
N THR A 258 -33.45 18.07 2.50
CA THR A 258 -32.07 18.51 2.27
C THR A 258 -31.13 18.06 3.41
N SER A 259 -31.68 17.69 4.56
CA SER A 259 -31.03 17.09 5.72
C SER A 259 -30.30 15.77 5.38
N GLU A 260 -30.94 14.83 4.70
CA GLU A 260 -30.39 13.49 4.42
C GLU A 260 -29.16 13.53 3.49
N ALA A 261 -29.22 14.31 2.41
CA ALA A 261 -28.09 14.50 1.49
C ALA A 261 -26.91 15.24 2.15
N TRP A 262 -27.23 16.16 3.08
CA TRP A 262 -26.24 16.90 3.85
C TRP A 262 -25.52 16.00 4.87
N GLU A 263 -26.23 15.06 5.50
CA GLU A 263 -25.65 14.06 6.40
C GLU A 263 -24.64 13.14 5.70
N LEU A 264 -24.96 12.60 4.52
CA LEU A 264 -24.03 11.79 3.74
C LEU A 264 -22.80 12.58 3.30
N SER A 265 -22.99 13.83 2.89
CA SER A 265 -21.88 14.72 2.49
C SER A 265 -20.98 15.08 3.66
N SER A 266 -21.55 15.33 4.84
CA SER A 266 -20.83 15.60 6.09
C SER A 266 -20.03 14.36 6.53
N LEU A 267 -20.62 13.17 6.46
CA LEU A 267 -19.93 11.92 6.70
C LEU A 267 -18.80 11.69 5.68
N ALA A 268 -19.03 11.99 4.39
CA ALA A 268 -18.00 11.83 3.36
C ALA A 268 -16.78 12.72 3.67
N HIS A 269 -17.02 13.99 4.01
CA HIS A 269 -15.95 14.89 4.43
C HIS A 269 -15.23 14.38 5.70
N LYS A 270 -15.97 13.87 6.69
CA LYS A 270 -15.38 13.30 7.90
C LYS A 270 -14.49 12.09 7.62
N VAL A 271 -14.96 11.15 6.81
CA VAL A 271 -14.22 9.95 6.42
C VAL A 271 -13.00 10.31 5.56
N CYS A 272 -13.12 11.29 4.65
CA CYS A 272 -11.97 11.83 3.90
C CYS A 272 -10.90 12.42 4.81
N ASN A 273 -11.28 13.24 5.82
CA ASN A 273 -10.30 13.80 6.75
C ASN A 273 -9.58 12.73 7.57
N ILE A 274 -10.30 11.67 7.95
CA ILE A 274 -9.70 10.50 8.61
C ILE A 274 -8.72 9.81 7.66
N HIS A 275 -9.09 9.60 6.40
CA HIS A 275 -8.20 9.02 5.39
C HIS A 275 -6.92 9.85 5.23
N GLU A 276 -7.03 11.15 5.00
CA GLU A 276 -5.86 12.03 4.83
C GLU A 276 -4.93 12.00 6.04
N HIS A 277 -5.49 11.90 7.25
CA HIS A 277 -4.71 11.80 8.46
C HIS A 277 -4.00 10.43 8.58
N LEU A 278 -4.70 9.34 8.34
CA LEU A 278 -4.11 8.00 8.34
C LEU A 278 -3.04 7.84 7.27
N GLN A 279 -3.26 8.40 6.07
CA GLN A 279 -2.30 8.37 4.98
C GLN A 279 -1.00 9.09 5.32
N LYS A 280 -1.07 10.23 6.03
CA LYS A 280 0.12 10.92 6.56
C LYS A 280 0.88 10.04 7.55
N ILE A 281 0.16 9.42 8.49
CA ILE A 281 0.79 8.50 9.47
C ILE A 281 1.43 7.31 8.75
N LEU A 282 0.78 6.75 7.72
CA LEU A 282 1.30 5.65 6.94
C LEU A 282 2.59 6.03 6.21
N GLN A 283 2.63 7.22 5.60
CA GLN A 283 3.84 7.76 4.97
C GLN A 283 4.98 7.88 5.99
N LEU A 284 4.69 8.35 7.20
CA LEU A 284 5.68 8.43 8.29
C LEU A 284 6.14 7.03 8.73
N CYS A 285 5.26 6.02 8.72
CA CYS A 285 5.63 4.63 9.00
C CYS A 285 6.62 4.10 7.97
N HIS A 286 6.35 4.31 6.67
CA HIS A 286 7.26 3.92 5.60
C HIS A 286 8.62 4.61 5.74
N GLN A 287 8.63 5.91 6.02
CA GLN A 287 9.88 6.64 6.27
C GLN A 287 10.67 6.03 7.44
N HIS A 288 10.01 5.73 8.56
CA HIS A 288 10.66 5.11 9.71
C HIS A 288 11.24 3.72 9.39
N ILE A 289 10.49 2.91 8.63
CA ILE A 289 10.94 1.59 8.17
C ILE A 289 12.19 1.73 7.30
N ASP A 290 12.18 2.66 6.35
CA ASP A 290 13.30 2.88 5.43
C ASP A 290 14.55 3.39 6.16
N GLU A 291 14.38 4.30 7.12
CA GLU A 291 15.46 4.77 7.98
C GLU A 291 16.07 3.63 8.80
N LYS A 292 15.24 2.76 9.39
CA LYS A 292 15.72 1.61 10.17
C LYS A 292 16.42 0.57 9.30
N LYS A 293 15.87 0.24 8.13
CA LYS A 293 16.53 -0.61 7.12
C LYS A 293 17.90 -0.06 6.75
N GLN A 294 17.99 1.25 6.47
CA GLN A 294 19.25 1.89 6.11
C GLN A 294 20.28 1.83 7.25
N THR A 295 19.86 2.04 8.51
CA THR A 295 20.74 1.89 9.68
C THR A 295 21.22 0.44 9.84
N GLU A 296 20.34 -0.54 9.72
CA GLU A 296 20.70 -1.96 9.81
C GLU A 296 21.66 -2.38 8.68
N SER A 297 21.42 -1.95 7.44
CA SER A 297 22.36 -2.17 6.32
C SER A 297 23.72 -1.54 6.61
N TYR A 298 23.76 -0.31 7.14
CA TYR A 298 25.01 0.39 7.46
C TYR A 298 25.80 -0.29 8.59
N GLU A 299 25.13 -0.65 9.69
CA GLU A 299 25.75 -1.39 10.80
C GLU A 299 26.19 -2.79 10.35
N GLY A 300 25.38 -3.44 9.52
CA GLY A 300 25.70 -4.71 8.88
C GLY A 300 26.96 -4.63 8.01
N LEU A 301 27.16 -3.55 7.26
CA LEU A 301 28.39 -3.29 6.50
C LEU A 301 29.58 -3.15 7.46
N LYS A 302 29.48 -2.25 8.46
CA LYS A 302 30.54 -2.00 9.44
C LYS A 302 30.96 -3.27 10.17
N HIS A 303 30.00 -4.10 10.57
CA HIS A 303 30.27 -5.37 11.21
C HIS A 303 30.99 -6.34 10.26
N SER A 304 30.51 -6.46 9.01
CA SER A 304 31.13 -7.35 8.02
C SER A 304 32.58 -7.02 7.70
N PHE A 305 32.93 -5.73 7.66
CA PHE A 305 34.29 -5.25 7.48
C PHE A 305 35.16 -5.34 8.74
N GLY A 306 34.57 -5.30 9.92
CA GLY A 306 35.29 -5.41 11.20
C GLY A 306 35.59 -6.84 11.64
N THR A 307 34.84 -7.83 11.14
CA THR A 307 35.04 -9.25 11.50
C THR A 307 35.81 -10.00 10.42
N PRO A 308 36.77 -10.89 10.77
CA PRO A 308 37.44 -11.75 9.80
C PRO A 308 36.42 -12.61 9.03
N GLN A 309 36.43 -12.52 7.70
CA GLN A 309 35.57 -13.34 6.83
C GLN A 309 36.35 -14.52 6.25
N LEU A 310 35.68 -15.65 6.03
CA LEU A 310 36.27 -16.83 5.38
C LEU A 310 36.47 -16.62 3.86
N ASP A 311 35.60 -15.83 3.24
CA ASP A 311 35.72 -15.37 1.86
C ASP A 311 35.06 -13.99 1.68
N ASN A 312 35.32 -13.34 0.55
CA ASN A 312 34.83 -12.01 0.20
C ASN A 312 33.33 -11.97 -0.18
N SER A 313 32.65 -13.12 -0.25
CA SER A 313 31.29 -13.21 -0.82
C SER A 313 30.27 -12.38 -0.04
N LYS A 314 30.27 -12.45 1.29
CA LYS A 314 29.34 -11.70 2.16
C LYS A 314 29.51 -10.19 2.02
N ILE A 315 30.74 -9.72 1.82
CA ILE A 315 31.04 -8.30 1.68
C ILE A 315 30.55 -7.80 0.32
N LEU A 316 30.87 -8.53 -0.76
CA LEU A 316 30.42 -8.19 -2.10
C LEU A 316 28.90 -8.21 -2.22
N LEU A 317 28.23 -9.19 -1.61
CA LEU A 317 26.77 -9.28 -1.53
C LEU A 317 26.14 -8.03 -0.88
N LYS A 318 26.75 -7.53 0.20
CA LYS A 318 26.27 -6.34 0.91
C LYS A 318 26.54 -5.04 0.16
N ILE A 319 27.67 -4.91 -0.53
CA ILE A 319 27.99 -3.71 -1.33
C ILE A 319 27.07 -3.61 -2.55
N PHE A 320 26.96 -4.70 -3.31
CA PHE A 320 26.22 -4.73 -4.57
C PHE A 320 24.76 -5.13 -4.41
N SER A 321 24.28 -5.15 -3.15
CA SER A 321 22.87 -5.29 -2.74
C SER A 321 22.11 -6.27 -3.64
N LEU A 322 22.58 -7.52 -3.66
CA LEU A 322 21.90 -8.61 -4.38
C LEU A 322 20.59 -8.90 -3.65
N SER A 323 19.52 -8.21 -4.05
CA SER A 323 18.17 -8.66 -3.73
C SER A 323 18.00 -10.08 -4.25
N LYS A 324 17.26 -10.92 -3.51
CA LYS A 324 16.92 -12.28 -3.94
C LYS A 324 16.20 -12.31 -5.30
N GLU A 325 15.71 -11.16 -5.78
CA GLU A 325 14.90 -11.01 -6.98
C GLU A 325 15.71 -10.75 -8.27
N ASP A 326 16.98 -10.31 -8.20
CA ASP A 326 17.86 -10.21 -9.39
C ASP A 326 19.21 -10.91 -9.13
N PRO A 327 19.38 -12.16 -9.59
CA PRO A 327 20.63 -12.90 -9.42
C PRO A 327 21.79 -12.31 -10.24
N HIS A 328 21.59 -11.36 -11.16
CA HIS A 328 22.67 -10.87 -12.03
C HIS A 328 22.88 -9.34 -11.96
N SER A 329 23.54 -8.88 -10.89
CA SER A 329 23.73 -7.45 -10.60
C SER A 329 24.98 -6.80 -11.22
N LEU A 330 25.96 -7.60 -11.70
CA LEU A 330 27.19 -7.09 -12.31
C LEU A 330 27.24 -7.37 -13.81
N LEU A 331 27.87 -6.45 -14.55
CA LEU A 331 28.37 -6.69 -15.90
C LEU A 331 29.82 -7.14 -15.82
N GLY A 332 30.13 -8.27 -16.45
CA GLY A 332 31.50 -8.73 -16.64
C GLY A 332 32.26 -7.92 -17.69
N PRO A 333 33.54 -8.27 -17.93
CA PRO A 333 34.37 -7.62 -18.95
C PRO A 333 33.74 -7.62 -20.35
N GLU A 334 33.06 -8.70 -20.72
CA GLU A 334 32.36 -8.87 -22.00
C GLU A 334 30.97 -8.18 -22.03
N LYS A 335 30.64 -7.40 -21.00
CA LYS A 335 29.34 -6.73 -20.82
C LYS A 335 28.15 -7.70 -20.72
N THR A 336 28.43 -8.95 -20.41
CA THR A 336 27.44 -9.96 -20.07
C THR A 336 27.08 -9.86 -18.59
N LYS A 337 25.81 -10.09 -18.26
CA LYS A 337 25.33 -10.11 -16.89
C LYS A 337 25.88 -11.34 -16.15
N VAL A 338 26.48 -11.15 -14.98
CA VAL A 338 27.15 -12.19 -14.20
C VAL A 338 26.75 -12.13 -12.72
N HIS A 339 26.76 -13.29 -12.06
CA HIS A 339 26.55 -13.37 -10.62
C HIS A 339 27.84 -12.99 -9.86
N VAL A 340 27.71 -12.31 -8.73
CA VAL A 340 28.85 -11.90 -7.88
C VAL A 340 29.71 -13.08 -7.42
N GLU A 341 29.14 -14.29 -7.36
CA GLU A 341 29.86 -15.53 -7.00
C GLU A 341 31.06 -15.85 -7.90
N VAL A 342 31.12 -15.32 -9.13
CA VAL A 342 32.30 -15.47 -10.00
C VAL A 342 33.56 -14.83 -9.39
N LEU A 343 33.38 -13.89 -8.45
CA LEU A 343 34.45 -13.20 -7.71
C LEU A 343 34.80 -13.88 -6.38
N ARG A 344 34.10 -14.97 -6.03
CA ARG A 344 34.29 -15.65 -4.75
C ARG A 344 35.72 -16.18 -4.62
N ARG A 345 36.38 -15.89 -3.49
CA ARG A 345 37.77 -16.30 -3.18
C ARG A 345 38.84 -15.74 -4.14
N LYS A 346 38.49 -14.77 -4.98
CA LYS A 346 39.47 -13.97 -5.74
C LYS A 346 39.87 -12.74 -4.94
N HIS A 347 41.05 -12.20 -5.19
CA HIS A 347 41.41 -10.86 -4.70
C HIS A 347 40.58 -9.83 -5.48
N VAL A 348 39.79 -9.01 -4.79
CA VAL A 348 38.92 -8.03 -5.45
C VAL A 348 39.33 -6.62 -5.06
N LEU A 349 39.65 -5.80 -6.05
CA LEU A 349 39.86 -4.38 -5.88
C LEU A 349 38.58 -3.62 -6.24
N LEU A 350 38.04 -2.87 -5.30
CA LEU A 350 36.97 -1.92 -5.58
C LEU A 350 37.58 -0.64 -6.14
N LEU A 351 37.19 -0.27 -7.36
CA LEU A 351 37.44 1.06 -7.90
C LEU A 351 36.29 1.97 -7.48
N ILE A 352 36.54 2.87 -6.53
CA ILE A 352 35.53 3.80 -6.03
C ILE A 352 35.74 5.16 -6.68
N SER A 353 34.76 5.63 -7.46
CA SER A 353 34.81 6.95 -8.10
C SER A 353 33.43 7.56 -8.22
N ASP A 354 33.36 8.87 -8.44
CA ASP A 354 32.18 9.49 -9.04
C ASP A 354 32.25 9.36 -10.58
N LEU A 355 31.37 10.09 -11.28
CA LEU A 355 31.39 10.13 -12.76
C LEU A 355 32.41 11.11 -13.31
N ASP A 356 33.22 11.78 -12.49
CA ASP A 356 34.22 12.76 -12.93
C ASP A 356 35.60 12.14 -13.18
N ILE A 357 35.76 10.83 -12.94
CA ILE A 357 36.92 10.05 -13.38
C ILE A 357 37.20 10.28 -14.87
N THR A 358 38.44 10.62 -15.18
CA THR A 358 38.85 10.99 -16.54
C THR A 358 39.12 9.75 -17.40
N HIS A 359 39.07 9.93 -18.72
CA HIS A 359 39.37 8.86 -19.66
C HIS A 359 40.85 8.42 -19.55
N GLU A 360 41.74 9.37 -19.28
CA GLU A 360 43.18 9.14 -19.09
C GLU A 360 43.44 8.27 -17.85
N GLU A 361 42.74 8.54 -16.73
CA GLU A 361 42.83 7.73 -15.52
C GLU A 361 42.37 6.28 -15.76
N ILE A 362 41.27 6.09 -16.50
CA ILE A 362 40.79 4.74 -16.87
C ILE A 362 41.81 4.01 -17.75
N GLN A 363 42.42 4.69 -18.73
CA GLN A 363 43.43 4.11 -19.61
C GLN A 363 44.71 3.71 -18.88
N VAL A 364 45.15 4.52 -17.91
CA VAL A 364 46.30 4.19 -17.05
C VAL A 364 45.99 2.96 -16.20
N LEU A 365 44.81 2.92 -15.56
CA LEU A 365 44.36 1.76 -14.77
C LEU A 365 44.22 0.50 -15.63
N GLU A 366 43.68 0.61 -16.84
CA GLU A 366 43.58 -0.49 -17.79
C GLU A 366 44.97 -1.04 -18.17
N SER A 367 45.93 -0.15 -18.44
CA SER A 367 47.30 -0.55 -18.79
C SER A 367 47.97 -1.32 -17.65
N LEU A 368 47.82 -0.85 -16.40
CA LEU A 368 48.30 -1.53 -15.21
C LEU A 368 47.62 -2.89 -15.02
N TYR A 369 46.29 -2.92 -15.13
CA TYR A 369 45.50 -4.14 -14.97
C TYR A 369 45.87 -5.23 -16.00
N LYS A 370 46.12 -4.84 -17.25
CA LYS A 370 46.58 -5.77 -18.31
C LYS A 370 48.02 -6.21 -18.09
N TYR A 371 48.90 -5.29 -17.68
CA TYR A 371 50.31 -5.60 -17.42
C TYR A 371 50.47 -6.63 -16.29
N ASP A 372 49.76 -6.45 -15.18
CA ASP A 372 49.85 -7.37 -14.03
C ASP A 372 49.31 -8.77 -14.35
N ARG A 373 48.26 -8.87 -15.18
CA ARG A 373 47.74 -10.16 -15.67
C ARG A 373 48.72 -10.95 -16.53
N VAL A 374 49.69 -10.29 -17.15
CA VAL A 374 50.71 -10.93 -18.00
C VAL A 374 51.96 -11.28 -17.19
N THR A 375 52.26 -10.51 -16.14
CA THR A 375 53.57 -10.53 -15.46
C THR A 375 53.54 -11.11 -14.04
N SER A 376 52.38 -11.12 -13.37
CA SER A 376 52.24 -11.55 -11.98
C SER A 376 51.42 -12.83 -11.84
N GLU A 377 51.77 -13.69 -10.87
CA GLU A 377 50.97 -14.88 -10.51
C GLU A 377 49.72 -14.54 -9.66
N VAL A 378 49.59 -13.28 -9.22
CA VAL A 378 48.48 -12.82 -8.37
C VAL A 378 47.31 -12.36 -9.25
N ASN A 379 46.26 -13.17 -9.31
CA ASN A 379 45.03 -12.84 -10.02
C ASN A 379 44.10 -12.00 -9.12
N TYR A 380 44.05 -10.69 -9.35
CA TYR A 380 43.01 -9.83 -8.79
C TYR A 380 42.02 -9.40 -9.87
N GLU A 381 40.80 -9.08 -9.45
CA GLU A 381 39.73 -8.56 -10.30
C GLU A 381 39.33 -7.17 -9.82
N ILE A 382 39.06 -6.24 -10.75
CA ILE A 382 38.56 -4.91 -10.40
C ILE A 382 37.03 -4.91 -10.50
N VAL A 383 36.36 -4.27 -9.55
CA VAL A 383 34.91 -3.99 -9.61
C VAL A 383 34.67 -2.50 -9.41
N TRP A 384 33.99 -1.87 -10.36
CA TRP A 384 33.66 -0.45 -10.26
C TRP A 384 32.46 -0.20 -9.36
N LEU A 385 32.65 0.67 -8.35
CA LEU A 385 31.64 1.15 -7.43
C LEU A 385 31.40 2.66 -7.64
N PRO A 386 30.48 3.05 -8.53
CA PRO A 386 30.17 4.45 -8.81
C PRO A 386 29.39 5.10 -7.64
N ILE A 387 29.97 6.11 -6.99
CA ILE A 387 29.35 6.88 -5.92
C ILE A 387 28.74 8.17 -6.50
N VAL A 388 27.45 8.12 -6.82
CA VAL A 388 26.71 9.23 -7.42
C VAL A 388 25.64 9.78 -6.48
N ASP A 389 25.33 11.08 -6.63
CA ASP A 389 24.16 11.66 -5.98
C ASP A 389 22.92 11.35 -6.82
N ARG A 390 21.99 10.56 -6.25
CA ARG A 390 20.74 10.18 -6.93
C ARG A 390 19.86 11.37 -7.26
N SER A 391 19.91 12.45 -6.48
CA SER A 391 19.10 13.65 -6.72
C SER A 391 19.54 14.44 -7.95
N ALA A 392 20.79 14.25 -8.37
CA ALA A 392 21.37 14.91 -9.55
C ALA A 392 21.32 14.03 -10.82
N TRP A 393 20.72 12.84 -10.75
CA TRP A 393 20.67 11.90 -11.89
C TRP A 393 19.77 12.43 -13.01
N ASN A 394 20.31 12.52 -14.22
CA ASN A 394 19.61 12.97 -15.43
C ASN A 394 20.18 12.25 -16.68
N ASP A 395 19.63 12.54 -17.85
CA ASP A 395 20.04 11.89 -19.11
C ASP A 395 21.52 12.11 -19.45
N SER A 396 22.11 13.26 -19.08
CA SER A 396 23.53 13.51 -19.33
C SER A 396 24.43 12.69 -18.41
N TYR A 397 24.04 12.50 -17.14
CA TYR A 397 24.72 11.60 -16.20
C TYR A 397 24.61 10.15 -16.66
N GLN A 398 23.44 9.75 -17.17
CA GLN A 398 23.23 8.41 -17.75
C GLN A 398 24.19 8.17 -18.92
N GLN A 399 24.28 9.11 -19.88
CA GLN A 399 25.20 8.99 -21.02
C GLN A 399 26.66 8.95 -20.58
N LYS A 400 27.05 9.80 -19.62
CA LYS A 400 28.40 9.84 -19.06
C LYS A 400 28.75 8.51 -18.39
N PHE A 401 27.84 7.97 -17.57
CA PHE A 401 28.00 6.67 -16.93
C PHE A 401 28.21 5.54 -17.94
N LEU A 402 27.37 5.47 -18.99
CA LEU A 402 27.48 4.44 -20.04
C LEU A 402 28.78 4.57 -20.82
N SER A 403 29.22 5.80 -21.12
CA SER A 403 30.50 6.06 -21.78
C SER A 403 31.66 5.52 -20.97
N LEU A 404 31.74 5.86 -19.67
CA LEU A 404 32.78 5.37 -18.77
C LEU A 404 32.72 3.85 -18.61
N GLN A 405 31.52 3.29 -18.41
CA GLN A 405 31.30 1.86 -18.28
C GLN A 405 31.76 1.07 -19.51
N SER A 406 31.58 1.62 -20.71
CA SER A 406 31.98 0.97 -21.96
C SER A 406 33.50 0.80 -22.09
N MET A 407 34.27 1.73 -21.53
CA MET A 407 35.74 1.73 -21.56
C MET A 407 36.38 0.80 -20.53
N MET A 408 35.66 0.47 -19.45
CA MET A 408 36.21 -0.32 -18.35
C MET A 408 36.31 -1.80 -18.72
N PRO A 409 37.50 -2.42 -18.71
CA PRO A 409 37.70 -3.83 -19.06
C PRO A 409 37.45 -4.80 -17.89
N TRP A 410 36.83 -4.32 -16.81
CA TRP A 410 36.60 -5.05 -15.55
C TRP A 410 35.11 -5.05 -15.17
N TYR A 411 34.77 -5.59 -13.99
CA TYR A 411 33.37 -5.74 -13.58
C TYR A 411 32.76 -4.39 -13.20
N THR A 412 31.50 -4.16 -13.56
CA THR A 412 30.78 -2.92 -13.25
C THR A 412 29.35 -3.21 -12.82
N VAL A 413 28.70 -2.30 -12.10
CA VAL A 413 27.26 -2.41 -11.80
C VAL A 413 26.43 -2.08 -13.04
N ASN A 414 25.27 -2.73 -13.23
CA ASN A 414 24.38 -2.40 -14.36
C ASN A 414 23.90 -0.94 -14.31
N HIS A 415 23.62 -0.44 -13.11
CA HIS A 415 23.18 0.94 -12.89
C HIS A 415 23.52 1.39 -11.45
N PRO A 416 23.91 2.67 -11.21
CA PRO A 416 24.25 3.13 -9.86
C PRO A 416 23.09 3.08 -8.85
N SER A 417 21.84 3.02 -9.31
CA SER A 417 20.66 2.88 -8.43
C SER A 417 20.60 1.54 -7.68
N ILE A 418 21.40 0.55 -8.07
CA ILE A 418 21.52 -0.74 -7.36
C ILE A 418 22.28 -0.57 -6.04
N ILE A 419 23.14 0.46 -5.93
CA ILE A 419 23.97 0.67 -4.74
C ILE A 419 23.15 1.32 -3.63
N GLU A 420 22.88 0.59 -2.55
CA GLU A 420 22.07 1.09 -1.43
C GLU A 420 22.64 2.40 -0.82
N PRO A 421 21.78 3.33 -0.37
CA PRO A 421 22.21 4.55 0.32
C PRO A 421 23.12 4.28 1.54
N ALA A 422 22.94 3.14 2.21
CA ALA A 422 23.80 2.70 3.32
C ALA A 422 25.25 2.48 2.88
N VAL A 423 25.46 1.88 1.71
CA VAL A 423 26.79 1.64 1.10
C VAL A 423 27.45 2.97 0.77
N VAL A 424 26.72 3.89 0.13
CA VAL A 424 27.21 5.23 -0.20
C VAL A 424 27.64 5.99 1.07
N LYS A 425 26.82 5.94 2.12
CA LYS A 425 27.12 6.55 3.41
C LYS A 425 28.38 5.94 4.04
N TYR A 426 28.48 4.60 4.04
CA TYR A 426 29.64 3.88 4.57
C TYR A 426 30.93 4.24 3.84
N THR A 427 30.91 4.28 2.51
CA THR A 427 32.06 4.68 1.68
C THR A 427 32.52 6.10 1.98
N ARG A 428 31.60 7.03 2.21
CA ARG A 428 31.96 8.43 2.54
C ARG A 428 32.51 8.58 3.96
N GLU A 429 31.89 7.93 4.94
CA GLU A 429 32.23 8.13 6.36
C GLU A 429 33.38 7.27 6.87
N VAL A 430 33.47 6.02 6.41
CA VAL A 430 34.46 5.04 6.93
C VAL A 430 35.66 4.94 6.00
N TRP A 431 35.43 4.86 4.70
CA TRP A 431 36.50 4.84 3.71
C TRP A 431 37.03 6.24 3.36
N ASN A 432 36.41 7.29 3.92
CA ASN A 432 36.80 8.69 3.72
C ASN A 432 36.85 9.10 2.24
N PHE A 433 35.94 8.54 1.42
CA PHE A 433 35.81 8.97 0.04
C PHE A 433 35.27 10.41 -0.01
N VAL A 434 36.18 11.34 -0.29
CA VAL A 434 35.89 12.72 -0.67
C VAL A 434 36.01 12.78 -2.18
N LYS A 435 35.12 13.50 -2.88
CA LYS A 435 35.22 13.71 -4.34
C LYS A 435 36.67 14.07 -4.71
N LYS A 436 37.39 13.12 -5.27
CA LYS A 436 38.79 13.23 -5.68
C LYS A 436 38.84 12.89 -7.18
N PRO A 437 39.75 13.52 -7.93
CA PRO A 437 39.95 13.19 -9.33
C PRO A 437 40.34 11.71 -9.52
N ILE A 438 41.14 11.17 -8.59
CA ILE A 438 41.63 9.79 -8.63
C ILE A 438 40.64 8.88 -7.88
N GLY A 439 40.23 7.78 -8.52
CA GLY A 439 39.44 6.73 -7.87
C GLY A 439 40.24 6.00 -6.78
N ASP A 440 39.64 5.79 -5.60
CA ASP A 440 40.30 5.07 -4.51
C ASP A 440 40.18 3.55 -4.75
N LEU A 441 41.30 2.83 -4.71
CA LEU A 441 41.36 1.36 -4.80
C LEU A 441 41.32 0.73 -3.40
N PHE A 442 40.28 -0.04 -3.12
CA PHE A 442 40.15 -0.79 -1.87
C PHE A 442 40.26 -2.29 -2.11
N ASN A 443 41.15 -2.97 -1.37
CA ASN A 443 41.31 -4.42 -1.45
C ASN A 443 40.35 -5.13 -0.48
N LEU A 444 39.59 -6.10 -0.99
CA LEU A 444 38.61 -6.91 -0.26
C LEU A 444 39.07 -8.34 0.02
#